data_AF-A0A9E5TDS4-F1
#
_entry.id   AF-A0A9E5TDS4-F1
#
_cell.length_a   1.000
_cell.length_b   1.000
_cell.length_c   1.000
_cell.angle_alpha   90.00
_cell.angle_beta   90.00
_cell.angle_gamma   90.00
#
_symmetry.space_group_name_H-M   'P 1'
#
loop_
_entity.id
_entity.type
_entity.pdbx_description
1 polymer ?
#
loop_
_entity_poly.entity_id
_entity_poly.type
_entity_poly.pdbx_seq_one_letter_code
_entity_poly.pdbx_strand_id
1 'polypeptide(L)'
;YSAGTPEKERIERLSLAELDHREDFDHLTSLLVPSLSGEQRRVSFQDLVDLMARLRATDGCPWDREQNHRSLRPCLEEETREVLEAIEKEDPKALCEELGDLLLQILFHARLAAEAGEFNMEDVLRGLRDKLVERHPHVFGGEKIATAAEVLEAWKELKRKSRSA
;
A
#
# COMPACT_ATOMS: atom_id res chain seq x y z
N TYR A 1 -18.59 28.98 -28.22
CA TYR A 1 -17.73 28.96 -27.04
C TYR A 1 -16.40 28.36 -27.46
N SER A 2 -15.27 29.05 -27.20
CA SER A 2 -13.96 28.66 -27.73
C SER A 2 -12.99 28.49 -26.56
N ALA A 3 -12.90 27.27 -26.04
CA ALA A 3 -11.93 26.92 -25.00
C ALA A 3 -10.50 27.25 -25.50
N GLY A 4 -9.71 27.97 -24.70
CA GLY A 4 -8.33 28.33 -25.04
C GLY A 4 -8.17 29.46 -26.06
N THR A 5 -9.25 30.16 -26.43
CA THR A 5 -9.14 31.43 -27.17
C THR A 5 -9.22 32.59 -26.18
N PRO A 6 -8.14 33.39 -26.03
CA PRO A 6 -8.16 34.56 -25.16
C PRO A 6 -9.38 35.43 -25.45
N GLU A 7 -10.03 35.92 -24.39
CA GLU A 7 -11.23 36.77 -24.44
C GLU A 7 -12.53 36.12 -24.93
N LYS A 8 -12.50 34.85 -25.40
CA LYS A 8 -13.70 34.07 -25.80
C LYS A 8 -13.92 32.81 -24.97
N GLU A 9 -13.00 32.51 -24.07
CA GLU A 9 -13.11 31.42 -23.12
C GLU A 9 -13.92 31.81 -21.89
N ARG A 10 -14.64 30.84 -21.34
CA ARG A 10 -15.33 30.93 -20.05
C ARG A 10 -14.60 29.98 -19.11
N ILE A 11 -13.95 30.52 -18.08
CA ILE A 11 -13.27 29.74 -17.05
C ILE A 11 -14.10 29.80 -15.77
N GLU A 12 -14.54 28.66 -15.29
CA GLU A 12 -15.27 28.54 -14.03
C GLU A 12 -14.59 27.55 -13.09
N ARG A 13 -14.56 27.89 -11.80
CA ARG A 13 -14.10 26.99 -10.74
C ARG A 13 -15.31 26.47 -10.01
N LEU A 14 -15.43 25.15 -9.96
CA LEU A 14 -16.55 24.43 -9.35
C LEU A 14 -15.98 23.31 -8.51
N SER A 15 -16.69 22.93 -7.45
CA SER A 15 -16.39 21.70 -6.72
C SER A 15 -16.79 20.48 -7.56
N LEU A 16 -16.16 19.34 -7.28
CA LEU A 16 -16.51 18.08 -7.96
C LEU A 16 -17.97 17.66 -7.72
N ALA A 17 -18.55 18.06 -6.59
CA ALA A 17 -19.94 17.76 -6.23
C ALA A 17 -20.98 18.65 -6.92
N GLU A 18 -20.56 19.75 -7.55
CA GLU A 18 -21.48 20.61 -8.31
C GLU A 18 -21.54 20.22 -9.80
N LEU A 19 -20.58 19.40 -10.25
CA LEU A 19 -20.40 19.02 -11.66
C LEU A 19 -21.56 18.18 -12.20
N ASP A 20 -22.15 17.31 -11.38
CA ASP A 20 -23.28 16.46 -11.75
C ASP A 20 -24.65 17.16 -11.64
N HIS A 21 -24.67 18.40 -11.13
CA HIS A 21 -25.88 19.21 -10.97
C HIS A 21 -26.02 20.33 -11.99
N ARG A 22 -25.16 20.36 -13.02
CA ARG A 22 -25.18 21.38 -14.07
C ARG A 22 -25.48 20.78 -15.44
N GLU A 23 -26.28 21.51 -16.22
CA GLU A 23 -26.66 21.16 -17.59
C GLU A 23 -25.94 22.01 -18.65
N ASP A 24 -25.06 22.92 -18.24
CA ASP A 24 -24.42 23.91 -19.11
C ASP A 24 -23.08 23.45 -19.73
N PHE A 25 -22.80 22.15 -19.68
CA PHE A 25 -21.62 21.54 -20.28
C PHE A 25 -21.96 20.88 -21.62
N ASP A 26 -21.05 21.01 -22.58
CA ASP A 26 -21.17 20.41 -23.90
C ASP A 26 -19.83 19.81 -24.37
N HIS A 27 -19.81 19.32 -25.61
CA HIS A 27 -18.62 18.74 -26.24
C HIS A 27 -17.43 19.71 -26.42
N LEU A 28 -17.60 21.01 -26.13
CA LEU A 28 -16.54 22.03 -26.17
C LEU A 28 -16.03 22.40 -24.77
N THR A 29 -16.55 21.75 -23.72
CA THR A 29 -16.12 21.95 -22.33
C THR A 29 -14.88 21.10 -22.04
N SER A 30 -13.84 21.72 -21.48
CA SER A 30 -12.64 21.01 -20.99
C SER A 30 -12.58 21.11 -19.47
N LEU A 31 -12.37 19.98 -18.80
CA LEU A 31 -12.21 19.92 -17.35
C LEU A 31 -10.72 19.86 -16.98
N LEU A 32 -10.27 20.80 -16.16
CA LEU A 32 -8.95 20.76 -15.54
C LEU A 32 -9.12 20.34 -14.07
N VAL A 33 -8.66 19.14 -13.73
CA VAL A 33 -8.54 18.68 -12.34
C VAL A 33 -7.08 18.90 -11.91
N PRO A 34 -6.78 19.93 -11.12
CA PRO A 34 -5.42 20.13 -10.63
C PRO A 34 -5.02 18.98 -9.70
N SER A 35 -3.75 18.62 -9.69
CA SER A 35 -3.22 17.71 -8.66
C SER A 35 -3.47 18.31 -7.27
N LEU A 36 -3.87 17.46 -6.33
CA LEU A 36 -3.91 17.84 -4.93
C LEU A 36 -2.49 18.21 -4.46
N SER A 37 -2.36 19.29 -3.70
CA SER A 37 -1.10 19.81 -3.19
C SER A 37 -1.11 19.91 -1.66
N GLY A 38 0.06 19.76 -1.03
CA GLY A 38 0.21 19.88 0.42
C GLY A 38 -0.59 18.84 1.19
N GLU A 39 -1.25 19.26 2.27
CA GLU A 39 -2.03 18.42 3.19
C GLU A 39 -3.20 17.65 2.54
N GLN A 40 -3.63 18.06 1.34
CA GLN A 40 -4.71 17.41 0.60
C GLN A 40 -4.23 16.19 -0.19
N ARG A 41 -2.91 16.05 -0.40
CA ARG A 41 -2.34 14.88 -1.07
C ARG A 41 -2.41 13.70 -0.10
N ARG A 42 -3.27 12.72 -0.44
CA ARG A 42 -3.29 11.46 0.28
C ARG A 42 -1.95 10.74 0.10
N VAL A 43 -1.42 10.19 1.19
CA VAL A 43 -0.25 9.32 1.15
C VAL A 43 -0.70 7.98 0.58
N SER A 44 -0.16 7.61 -0.58
CA SER A 44 -0.34 6.29 -1.16
C SER A 44 0.74 5.35 -0.64
N PHE A 45 0.48 4.04 -0.71
CA PHE A 45 1.52 3.05 -0.41
C PHE A 45 2.73 3.19 -1.35
N GLN A 46 2.49 3.60 -2.60
CA GLN A 46 3.57 3.84 -3.56
C GLN A 46 4.46 5.02 -3.12
N ASP A 47 3.91 6.08 -2.52
CA ASP A 47 4.71 7.18 -1.99
C ASP A 47 5.69 6.69 -0.91
N LEU A 48 5.32 5.70 -0.10
CA LEU A 48 6.22 5.10 0.91
C LEU A 48 7.34 4.27 0.27
N VAL A 49 7.01 3.49 -0.77
CA VAL A 49 8.00 2.72 -1.54
C VAL A 49 9.02 3.65 -2.18
N ASP A 50 8.55 4.74 -2.79
CA ASP A 50 9.40 5.74 -3.43
C ASP A 50 10.23 6.52 -2.40
N LEU A 51 9.67 6.82 -1.23
CA LEU A 51 10.40 7.46 -0.14
C LEU A 51 11.54 6.58 0.36
N MET A 52 11.31 5.28 0.56
CA MET A 52 12.37 4.34 0.94
C MET A 52 13.48 4.28 -0.13
N ALA A 53 13.11 4.27 -1.42
CA ALA A 53 14.08 4.34 -2.50
C ALA A 53 14.89 5.65 -2.50
N ARG A 54 14.24 6.80 -2.18
CA ARG A 54 14.91 8.10 -2.05
C ARG A 54 15.89 8.13 -0.88
N LEU A 55 15.51 7.58 0.27
CA LEU A 55 16.35 7.48 1.46
C LEU A 55 17.60 6.64 1.19
N ARG A 56 17.49 5.58 0.40
CA ARG A 56 18.63 4.72 0.03
C ARG A 56 19.37 5.11 -1.25
N ALA A 57 18.97 6.19 -1.92
CA ALA A 57 19.68 6.72 -3.08
C ALA A 57 21.13 7.12 -2.72
N THR A 58 22.00 7.30 -3.71
CA THR A 58 23.43 7.61 -3.48
C THR A 58 23.68 8.86 -2.63
N ASP A 59 22.80 9.85 -2.74
CA ASP A 59 22.78 11.12 -1.98
C ASP A 59 21.75 11.10 -0.84
N GLY A 60 21.22 9.93 -0.50
CA GLY A 60 20.26 9.72 0.57
C GLY A 60 20.90 9.57 1.95
N CYS A 61 20.16 8.99 2.89
CA CYS A 61 20.57 8.77 4.26
C CYS A 61 21.74 7.77 4.34
N PRO A 62 22.89 8.14 4.93
CA PRO A 62 24.05 7.26 5.04
C PRO A 62 23.76 5.99 5.86
N TRP A 63 23.02 6.14 6.98
CA TRP A 63 22.67 5.02 7.83
C TRP A 63 21.77 4.03 7.09
N ASP A 64 20.76 4.53 6.37
CA ASP A 64 19.85 3.66 5.62
C ASP A 64 20.63 2.84 4.60
N ARG A 65 21.52 3.48 3.82
CA ARG A 65 22.33 2.81 2.78
C ARG A 65 23.25 1.73 3.31
N GLU A 66 23.78 1.87 4.51
CA GLU A 66 24.69 0.89 5.13
C GLU A 66 23.98 -0.41 5.50
N GLN A 67 22.65 -0.38 5.66
CA GLN A 67 21.88 -1.54 6.09
C GLN A 67 21.83 -2.65 5.04
N ASN A 68 21.69 -3.87 5.54
CA ASN A 68 21.41 -5.08 4.78
C ASN A 68 20.43 -5.98 5.56
N HIS A 69 19.98 -7.09 4.97
CA HIS A 69 19.00 -7.97 5.60
C HIS A 69 19.41 -8.50 6.99
N ARG A 70 20.72 -8.67 7.24
CA ARG A 70 21.21 -9.18 8.52
C ARG A 70 21.28 -8.09 9.58
N SER A 71 21.68 -6.87 9.21
CA SER A 71 21.77 -5.76 10.16
C SER A 71 20.40 -5.29 10.65
N LEU A 72 19.35 -5.46 9.84
CA LEU A 72 17.97 -5.08 10.17
C LEU A 72 17.21 -6.14 10.98
N ARG A 73 17.75 -7.35 11.12
CA ARG A 73 17.08 -8.43 11.85
C ARG A 73 16.70 -8.05 13.30
N PRO A 74 17.58 -7.42 14.10
CA PRO A 74 17.24 -7.02 15.47
C PRO A 74 16.06 -6.04 15.49
N CYS A 75 16.03 -5.06 14.58
CA CYS A 75 14.92 -4.12 14.46
C CYS A 75 13.61 -4.87 14.17
N LEU A 76 13.60 -5.77 13.17
CA LEU A 76 12.41 -6.57 12.88
C LEU A 76 11.91 -7.41 14.07
N GLU A 77 12.82 -7.98 14.85
CA GLU A 77 12.47 -8.71 16.08
C GLU A 77 11.87 -7.77 17.15
N GLU A 78 12.41 -6.56 17.28
CA GLU A 78 11.95 -5.51 18.19
C GLU A 78 10.55 -5.00 17.81
N GLU A 79 10.35 -4.54 16.57
CA GLU A 79 9.04 -4.03 16.12
C GLU A 79 7.94 -5.10 16.24
N THR A 80 8.29 -6.36 15.96
CA THR A 80 7.36 -7.48 16.12
C THR A 80 6.92 -7.63 17.58
N ARG A 81 7.86 -7.49 18.52
CA ARG A 81 7.56 -7.56 19.95
C ARG A 81 6.71 -6.35 20.37
N GLU A 82 7.02 -5.15 19.91
CA GLU A 82 6.27 -3.95 20.28
C GLU A 82 4.83 -3.99 19.77
N VAL A 83 4.60 -4.50 18.55
CA VAL A 83 3.24 -4.82 18.06
C VAL A 83 2.51 -5.78 19.01
N LEU A 84 3.17 -6.85 19.46
CA LEU A 84 2.57 -7.82 20.38
C LEU A 84 2.24 -7.17 21.72
N GLU A 85 3.15 -6.36 22.27
CA GLU A 85 2.91 -5.63 23.51
C GLU A 85 1.74 -4.64 23.40
N ALA A 86 1.62 -3.93 22.26
CA ALA A 86 0.52 -3.01 22.02
C ALA A 86 -0.84 -3.75 21.96
N ILE A 87 -0.87 -4.95 21.36
CA ILE A 87 -2.05 -5.83 21.38
C ILE A 87 -2.40 -6.25 22.80
N GLU A 88 -1.41 -6.70 23.59
CA GLU A 88 -1.63 -7.14 24.98
C GLU A 88 -2.13 -6.01 25.89
N LYS A 89 -1.68 -4.78 25.64
CA LYS A 89 -2.10 -3.58 26.39
C LYS A 89 -3.44 -3.00 25.90
N GLU A 90 -4.03 -3.56 24.84
CA GLU A 90 -5.22 -3.03 24.17
C GLU A 90 -5.09 -1.54 23.81
N ASP A 91 -3.89 -1.10 23.43
CA ASP A 91 -3.60 0.30 23.10
C ASP A 91 -3.66 0.51 21.58
N PRO A 92 -4.77 1.06 21.04
CA PRO A 92 -4.92 1.24 19.60
C PRO A 92 -3.98 2.30 19.03
N LYS A 93 -3.50 3.24 19.85
CA LYS A 93 -2.58 4.28 19.38
C LYS A 93 -1.20 3.68 19.21
N ALA A 94 -0.70 2.98 20.23
CA ALA A 94 0.56 2.26 20.14
C ALA A 94 0.50 1.25 18.99
N LEU A 95 -0.57 0.45 18.89
CA LEU A 95 -0.70 -0.54 17.82
C LEU A 95 -0.60 0.08 16.41
N CYS A 96 -1.15 1.28 16.21
CA CYS A 96 -1.05 1.98 14.93
C CYS A 96 0.40 2.40 14.61
N GLU A 97 1.14 2.87 15.61
CA GLU A 97 2.55 3.26 15.51
C GLU A 97 3.43 2.05 15.18
N GLU A 98 3.35 1.00 16.00
CA GLU A 98 4.19 -0.20 15.84
C GLU A 98 3.89 -0.98 14.54
N LEU A 99 2.64 -0.97 14.06
CA LEU A 99 2.32 -1.52 12.74
C LEU A 99 2.98 -0.73 11.60
N GLY A 100 3.16 0.58 11.80
CA GLY A 100 3.91 1.44 10.89
C GLY A 100 5.39 1.08 10.85
N ASP A 101 6.00 0.85 12.01
CA ASP A 101 7.42 0.49 12.11
C ASP A 101 7.68 -0.93 11.62
N LEU A 102 6.77 -1.88 11.88
CA LEU A 102 6.84 -3.20 11.27
C LEU A 102 6.71 -3.13 9.73
N LEU A 103 5.85 -2.24 9.20
CA LEU A 103 5.74 -2.02 7.76
C LEU A 103 7.01 -1.38 7.17
N LEU A 104 7.67 -0.48 7.91
CA LEU A 104 8.97 0.09 7.54
C LEU A 104 10.01 -1.03 7.32
N GLN A 105 10.07 -2.02 8.20
CA GLN A 105 10.97 -3.17 8.02
C GLN A 105 10.67 -3.94 6.73
N ILE A 106 9.40 -4.21 6.43
CA ILE A 106 8.98 -4.87 5.18
C ILE A 106 9.43 -4.08 3.95
N LEU A 107 9.24 -2.75 3.94
CA LEU A 107 9.69 -1.85 2.87
C LEU A 107 11.21 -1.92 2.70
N PHE A 108 11.95 -1.91 3.80
CA PHE A 108 13.42 -2.00 3.79
C PHE A 108 13.92 -3.29 3.15
N HIS A 109 13.36 -4.44 3.55
CA HIS A 109 13.73 -5.73 2.99
C HIS A 109 13.36 -5.82 1.50
N ALA A 110 12.18 -5.35 1.09
CA ALA A 110 11.81 -5.34 -0.33
C ALA A 110 12.72 -4.40 -1.15
N ARG A 111 13.15 -3.27 -0.58
CA ARG A 111 14.05 -2.33 -1.26
C ARG A 111 15.45 -2.93 -1.45
N LEU A 112 15.99 -3.57 -0.43
CA LEU A 112 17.28 -4.28 -0.50
C LEU A 112 17.27 -5.39 -1.55
N ALA A 113 16.21 -6.19 -1.59
CA ALA A 113 16.06 -7.25 -2.60
C ALA A 113 15.94 -6.67 -4.01
N ALA A 114 15.27 -5.53 -4.17
CA ALA A 114 15.14 -4.86 -5.46
C ALA A 114 16.49 -4.32 -5.94
N GLU A 115 17.31 -3.79 -5.03
CA GLU A 115 18.69 -3.35 -5.32
C GLU A 115 19.61 -4.50 -5.74
N ALA A 116 19.36 -5.70 -5.21
CA ALA A 116 20.05 -6.93 -5.59
C ALA A 116 19.51 -7.59 -6.87
N GLY A 117 18.39 -7.09 -7.42
CA GLY A 117 17.73 -7.68 -8.60
C GLY A 117 17.03 -9.01 -8.32
N GLU A 118 16.66 -9.27 -7.06
CA GLU A 118 16.06 -10.54 -6.63
C GLU A 118 14.52 -10.52 -6.71
N PHE A 119 13.90 -9.57 -6.00
CA PHE A 119 12.46 -9.31 -6.02
C PHE A 119 12.19 -7.88 -5.55
N ASN A 120 11.00 -7.37 -5.76
CA ASN A 120 10.59 -6.03 -5.31
C ASN A 120 9.28 -6.06 -4.50
N MET A 121 8.80 -4.88 -4.11
CA MET A 121 7.56 -4.77 -3.32
C MET A 121 6.32 -5.28 -4.08
N GLU A 122 6.26 -5.10 -5.41
CA GLU A 122 5.17 -5.65 -6.22
C GLU A 122 5.15 -7.18 -6.15
N ASP A 123 6.30 -7.85 -6.15
CA ASP A 123 6.39 -9.30 -6.01
C ASP A 123 5.89 -9.77 -4.64
N VAL A 124 6.24 -9.05 -3.56
CA VAL A 124 5.74 -9.32 -2.21
C VAL A 124 4.22 -9.18 -2.16
N LEU A 125 3.67 -8.09 -2.69
CA LEU A 125 2.23 -7.84 -2.75
C LEU A 125 1.50 -8.89 -3.59
N ARG A 126 2.05 -9.25 -4.76
CA ARG A 126 1.50 -10.29 -5.64
C ARG A 126 1.45 -11.63 -4.93
N GLY A 127 2.56 -12.04 -4.30
CA GLY A 127 2.66 -13.27 -3.55
C GLY A 127 1.71 -13.33 -2.34
N LEU A 128 1.46 -12.19 -1.68
CA LEU A 128 0.44 -12.10 -0.62
C LEU A 128 -0.97 -12.19 -1.19
N ARG A 129 -1.30 -11.40 -2.21
CA ARG A 129 -2.62 -11.38 -2.86
C ARG A 129 -3.03 -12.76 -3.33
N ASP A 130 -2.17 -13.41 -4.12
CA ASP A 130 -2.48 -14.71 -4.73
C ASP A 130 -2.70 -15.77 -3.64
N LYS A 131 -1.84 -15.75 -2.62
CA LYS A 131 -1.97 -16.63 -1.44
C LYS A 131 -3.26 -16.37 -0.66
N LEU A 132 -3.70 -15.12 -0.52
CA LEU A 132 -4.96 -14.80 0.15
C LEU A 132 -6.16 -15.28 -0.68
N VAL A 133 -6.16 -15.09 -2.00
CA VAL A 133 -7.24 -15.56 -2.87
C VAL A 133 -7.32 -17.08 -2.86
N GLU A 134 -6.18 -17.76 -3.04
CA GLU A 134 -6.10 -19.22 -3.07
C GLU A 134 -6.59 -19.84 -1.75
N ARG A 135 -6.25 -19.23 -0.61
CA ARG A 135 -6.62 -19.75 0.72
C ARG A 135 -8.04 -19.42 1.18
N HIS A 136 -8.80 -18.66 0.39
CA HIS A 136 -10.19 -18.33 0.68
C HIS A 136 -11.13 -18.71 -0.47
N PRO A 137 -11.17 -20.00 -0.88
CA PRO A 137 -12.08 -20.46 -1.93
C PRO A 137 -13.56 -20.27 -1.55
N HIS A 138 -13.86 -20.17 -0.25
CA HIS A 138 -15.21 -19.85 0.22
C HIS A 138 -15.63 -18.41 0.00
N VAL A 139 -14.67 -17.48 -0.15
CA VAL A 139 -14.95 -16.08 -0.50
C VAL A 139 -14.91 -15.89 -2.02
N PHE A 140 -13.93 -16.49 -2.70
CA PHE A 140 -13.64 -16.19 -4.12
C PHE A 140 -13.96 -17.32 -5.12
N GLY A 141 -14.17 -18.55 -4.65
CA GLY A 141 -14.35 -19.76 -5.47
C GLY A 141 -15.70 -20.45 -5.33
N GLY A 142 -16.60 -19.93 -4.49
CA GLY A 142 -17.97 -20.44 -4.33
C GLY A 142 -18.13 -21.67 -3.41
N GLU A 143 -17.06 -22.10 -2.73
CA GLU A 143 -17.17 -23.14 -1.70
C GLU A 143 -18.01 -22.65 -0.52
N LYS A 144 -18.94 -23.47 -0.05
CA LYS A 144 -19.72 -23.12 1.15
C LYS A 144 -19.03 -23.70 2.37
N ILE A 145 -18.30 -22.85 3.07
CA ILE A 145 -17.78 -23.13 4.40
C ILE A 145 -18.64 -22.37 5.41
N ALA A 146 -19.09 -23.05 6.46
CA ALA A 146 -20.06 -22.50 7.40
C ALA A 146 -19.43 -22.01 8.70
N THR A 147 -18.23 -22.48 9.05
CA THR A 147 -17.61 -22.18 10.35
C THR A 147 -16.14 -21.78 10.25
N ALA A 148 -15.68 -20.99 11.22
CA ALA A 148 -14.26 -20.61 11.33
C ALA A 148 -13.32 -21.82 11.50
N ALA A 149 -13.80 -22.89 12.15
CA ALA A 149 -13.03 -24.13 12.31
C ALA A 149 -12.78 -24.84 10.97
N GLU A 150 -13.81 -24.92 10.12
CA GLU A 150 -13.69 -25.47 8.76
C GLU A 150 -12.77 -24.61 7.89
N VAL A 151 -12.85 -23.28 8.00
CA VAL A 151 -11.91 -22.36 7.31
C VAL A 151 -10.48 -22.64 7.72
N LEU A 152 -10.22 -22.81 9.04
CA LEU A 152 -8.88 -23.05 9.55
C LEU A 152 -8.30 -24.39 9.06
N GLU A 153 -9.11 -25.45 8.99
CA GLU A 153 -8.66 -26.75 8.47
C GLU A 153 -8.37 -26.70 6.96
N ALA A 154 -9.24 -26.06 6.16
CA ALA A 154 -8.98 -25.83 4.74
C ALA A 154 -7.68 -25.02 4.52
N TRP A 155 -7.45 -24.00 5.35
CA TRP A 155 -6.26 -23.16 5.31
C TRP A 155 -4.98 -23.95 5.63
N LYS A 156 -5.02 -24.83 6.64
CA LYS A 156 -3.89 -25.72 6.99
C LYS A 156 -3.55 -26.68 5.85
N GLU A 157 -4.57 -27.28 5.21
CA GLU A 157 -4.34 -28.23 4.12
C GLU A 157 -3.76 -27.55 2.87
N LEU A 158 -4.27 -26.37 2.49
CA LEU A 158 -3.72 -25.58 1.38
C LEU A 158 -2.27 -25.14 1.68
N LYS A 159 -1.98 -24.71 2.92
CA LYS A 159 -0.62 -24.38 3.36
C LYS A 159 0.34 -25.58 3.30
N ARG A 160 -0.16 -26.81 3.54
CA ARG A 160 0.64 -28.03 3.44
C ARG A 160 0.99 -28.34 1.98
N LYS A 161 0.02 -28.24 1.07
CA LYS A 161 0.21 -28.45 -0.38
C LYS A 161 1.19 -27.46 -0.99
N SER A 162 1.13 -26.19 -0.59
CA SER A 162 2.02 -25.13 -1.10
C SER A 162 3.46 -25.19 -0.58
N ARG A 163 3.75 -26.01 0.45
CA ARG A 163 5.09 -26.20 1.02
C ARG A 163 5.81 -27.43 0.46
N SER A 164 5.07 -28.34 -0.19
CA SER A 164 5.57 -29.58 -0.77
C SER A 164 5.84 -29.48 -2.28
N ALA A 165 5.61 -28.31 -2.88
CA ALA A 165 5.91 -27.97 -4.26
C ALA A 165 7.07 -26.97 -4.29
#